data_AF-A0A3B5A7S7-F1
#
_entry.id   AF-A0A3B5A7S7-F1
#
_cell.length_a   1.000
_cell.length_b   1.000
_cell.length_c   1.000
_cell.angle_alpha   90.00
_cell.angle_beta   90.00
_cell.angle_gamma   90.00
#
_symmetry.space_group_name_H-M   'P 1'
#
loop_
_entity.id
_entity.type
_entity.pdbx_description
1 polymer ?
#
loop_
_entity_poly.entity_id
_entity_poly.type
_entity_poly.pdbx_seq_one_letter_code
_entity_poly.pdbx_strand_id
1 'polypeptide(L)'
;MEWQKKLRSMPVLYWFSRRMTLWGTISFNLAVFINLIIAFFYPYNSGQAGAIDDSLLLMLFWILTGLSVLGLFSQRYGLQPLTIALILRSIYHLGIGNTLILLGSLNLINKVVFVVSFVGNNGTFIMGYRAMVMDVEFLYHLAYVLTSTLGLFVHELFYSILLFDLIYREETLFNVIKSVTRNGRSILLTALLALILVYLFSIVGFLCLKEDFIMEVDLLPQIAADGVNCTAESDAVSGTEEDGERACDTLLMCIVTVLNHGLRNGGGVGDVLRKPSKNEPLFPARVVYDLLFYFIVIIIVLNLIFGVIIDTFADLRSEKQKKEEILKTTCFICGLERDKFDNKTVSFEEHIKLEHNIWNYLYFIVLVREKNKTDYTGPESYVAHMIKDNNLDWFPRMQAMSLVVTDGDGEQNEMRMLQDKLASTMKVVTTLTTQLTELKEQMTEQRKRRQRMGFVDVQAGASGALPPSAAGGNHQIYKP
;
A
#
# COMPACT_ATOMS: atom_id res chain seq x y z
N MET A 1 16.22 11.17 14.66
CA MET A 1 16.40 12.63 14.85
C MET A 1 17.85 13.01 15.15
N GLU A 2 18.57 12.26 15.99
CA GLU A 2 20.01 12.49 16.26
C GLU A 2 20.87 12.53 15.01
N TRP A 3 20.68 11.60 14.08
CA TRP A 3 21.39 11.61 12.79
C TRP A 3 21.18 12.92 12.04
N GLN A 4 19.95 13.44 12.00
CA GLN A 4 19.65 14.70 11.31
C GLN A 4 20.34 15.90 11.99
N LYS A 5 20.52 15.89 13.32
CA LYS A 5 21.33 16.88 14.04
C LYS A 5 22.80 16.78 13.63
N LYS A 6 23.35 15.56 13.56
CA LYS A 6 24.73 15.31 13.08
C LYS A 6 24.92 15.69 11.61
N LEU A 7 23.95 15.37 10.75
CA LEU A 7 23.96 15.70 9.34
C LEU A 7 24.01 17.22 9.13
N ARG A 8 23.23 18.00 9.89
CA ARG A 8 23.27 19.47 9.83
C ARG A 8 24.62 20.06 10.26
N SER A 9 25.40 19.35 11.06
CA SER A 9 26.78 19.78 11.40
C SER A 9 27.77 19.58 10.25
N MET A 10 27.41 18.79 9.24
CA MET A 10 28.21 18.53 8.04
C MET A 10 27.60 19.28 6.83
N PRO A 11 28.00 20.54 6.56
CA PRO A 11 27.29 21.41 5.61
C PRO A 11 27.28 20.87 4.17
N VAL A 12 28.36 20.23 3.73
CA VAL A 12 28.46 19.65 2.38
C VAL A 12 27.48 18.50 2.20
N LEU A 13 27.51 17.51 3.08
CA LEU A 13 26.64 16.34 3.01
C LEU A 13 25.16 16.74 3.17
N TYR A 14 24.88 17.70 4.05
CA TYR A 14 23.53 18.25 4.22
C TYR A 14 23.01 18.92 2.94
N TRP A 15 23.84 19.69 2.24
CA TRP A 15 23.44 20.37 1.00
C TRP A 15 23.05 19.36 -0.09
N PHE A 16 23.84 18.31 -0.26
CA PHE A 16 23.55 17.22 -1.21
C PHE A 16 22.29 16.45 -0.80
N SER A 17 22.22 16.00 0.47
CA SER A 17 21.11 15.18 0.99
C SER A 17 19.76 15.91 0.93
N ARG A 18 19.74 17.22 1.20
CA ARG A 18 18.51 18.04 1.13
C ARG A 18 17.93 18.11 -0.29
N ARG A 19 18.76 17.96 -1.32
CA ARG A 19 18.37 18.06 -2.73
C ARG A 19 18.22 16.69 -3.42
N MET A 20 17.93 15.64 -2.65
CA MET A 20 17.80 14.26 -3.16
C MET A 20 16.88 14.12 -4.38
N THR A 21 15.71 14.78 -4.37
CA THR A 21 14.74 14.72 -5.46
C THR A 21 15.26 15.33 -6.77
N LEU A 22 16.12 16.35 -6.69
CA LEU A 22 16.73 16.99 -7.86
C LEU A 22 17.74 16.05 -8.52
N TRP A 23 18.61 15.40 -7.73
CA TRP A 23 19.60 14.46 -8.26
C TRP A 23 18.94 13.26 -8.96
N GLY A 24 17.87 12.73 -8.37
CA GLY A 24 17.06 11.67 -9.00
C GLY A 24 16.43 12.12 -10.32
N THR A 25 15.88 13.34 -10.37
CA THR A 25 15.29 13.91 -11.59
C THR A 25 16.32 14.11 -12.70
N ILE A 26 17.51 14.62 -12.36
CA ILE A 26 18.61 14.79 -13.33
C ILE A 26 19.07 13.43 -13.85
N SER A 27 19.21 12.43 -12.98
CA SER A 27 19.67 11.08 -13.36
C SER A 27 18.72 10.42 -14.35
N PHE A 28 17.41 10.50 -14.08
CA PHE A 28 16.39 9.97 -14.98
C PHE A 28 16.35 10.71 -16.32
N ASN A 29 16.37 12.05 -16.30
CA ASN A 29 16.34 12.83 -17.55
C ASN A 29 17.56 12.52 -18.42
N LEU A 30 18.76 12.42 -17.82
CA LEU A 30 19.97 12.01 -18.53
C LEU A 30 19.84 10.60 -19.11
N ALA A 31 19.28 9.65 -18.37
CA ALA A 31 19.06 8.29 -18.88
C ALA A 31 18.08 8.28 -20.07
N VAL A 32 17.01 9.06 -20.03
CA VAL A 32 16.08 9.21 -21.15
C VAL A 32 16.79 9.82 -22.37
N PHE A 33 17.58 10.87 -22.19
CA PHE A 33 18.33 11.48 -23.30
C PHE A 33 19.34 10.52 -23.92
N ILE A 34 20.11 9.78 -23.11
CA ILE A 34 21.07 8.77 -23.59
C ILE A 34 20.34 7.72 -24.44
N ASN A 35 19.22 7.18 -23.95
CA ASN A 35 18.45 6.18 -24.69
C ASN A 35 17.80 6.73 -25.96
N LEU A 36 17.36 7.98 -25.98
CA LEU A 36 16.86 8.62 -27.19
C LEU A 36 17.97 8.78 -28.24
N ILE A 37 19.16 9.21 -27.83
CA ILE A 37 20.34 9.28 -28.74
C ILE A 37 20.65 7.90 -29.30
N ILE A 38 20.64 6.86 -28.47
CA ILE A 38 20.87 5.47 -28.92
C ILE A 38 19.79 5.04 -29.91
N ALA A 39 18.51 5.29 -29.63
CA ALA A 39 17.41 4.91 -30.50
C ALA A 39 17.46 5.56 -31.89
N PHE A 40 17.91 6.82 -32.00
CA PHE A 40 17.96 7.52 -33.29
C PHE A 40 19.21 7.23 -34.10
N PHE A 41 20.33 6.93 -33.45
CA PHE A 41 21.65 6.97 -34.10
C PHE A 41 22.40 5.64 -34.11
N TYR A 42 21.91 4.62 -33.41
CA TYR A 42 22.51 3.28 -33.43
C TYR A 42 22.09 2.52 -34.71
N PRO A 43 23.00 1.85 -35.44
CA PRO A 43 24.46 1.80 -35.25
C PRO A 43 25.19 3.02 -35.86
N TYR A 44 26.13 3.61 -35.13
CA TYR A 44 26.81 4.86 -35.53
C TYR A 44 27.87 4.69 -36.64
N ASN A 45 28.26 3.45 -36.93
CA ASN A 45 29.36 3.13 -37.87
C ASN A 45 28.88 2.88 -39.30
N SER A 46 27.58 2.76 -39.56
CA SER A 46 27.04 2.87 -40.91
C SER A 46 27.09 4.35 -41.30
N GLY A 47 27.66 4.70 -42.46
CA GLY A 47 27.84 6.08 -42.96
C GLY A 47 26.57 6.96 -43.09
N GLN A 48 25.46 6.54 -42.49
CA GLN A 48 24.23 7.26 -42.21
C GLN A 48 24.39 8.39 -41.19
N ALA A 49 25.48 8.44 -40.42
CA ALA A 49 25.81 9.60 -39.58
C ALA A 49 26.08 10.89 -40.39
N GLY A 50 26.23 10.79 -41.72
CA GLY A 50 26.29 11.93 -42.65
C GLY A 50 24.95 12.34 -43.26
N ALA A 51 23.82 11.75 -42.84
CA ALA A 51 22.50 12.05 -43.41
C ALA A 51 21.67 13.07 -42.61
N ILE A 52 22.19 13.59 -41.50
CA ILE A 52 21.63 14.83 -40.93
C ILE A 52 22.45 15.98 -41.49
N ASP A 53 21.80 16.84 -42.27
CA ASP A 53 22.42 18.07 -42.74
C ASP A 53 22.98 18.87 -41.55
N ASP A 54 24.28 19.13 -41.54
CA ASP A 54 24.95 19.95 -40.53
C ASP A 54 24.27 21.33 -40.34
N SER A 55 23.67 21.83 -41.44
CA SER A 55 22.86 23.05 -41.47
C SER A 55 21.57 22.93 -40.64
N LEU A 56 20.91 21.76 -40.66
CA LEU A 56 19.71 21.48 -39.89
C LEU A 56 20.02 21.39 -38.38
N LEU A 57 21.12 20.74 -38.00
CA LEU A 57 21.56 20.67 -36.60
C LEU A 57 21.91 22.04 -36.02
N LEU A 58 22.60 22.89 -36.80
CA LEU A 58 22.89 24.26 -36.39
C LEU A 58 21.61 25.10 -36.27
N MET A 59 20.68 24.97 -37.21
CA MET A 59 19.39 25.68 -37.17
C MET A 59 18.59 25.27 -35.93
N LEU A 60 18.47 23.97 -35.66
CA LEU A 60 17.78 23.43 -34.49
C LEU A 60 18.42 23.91 -33.17
N PHE A 61 19.75 24.00 -33.11
CA PHE A 61 20.45 24.54 -31.94
C PHE A 61 20.05 26.00 -31.66
N TRP A 62 20.05 26.87 -32.67
CA TRP A 62 19.68 28.29 -32.49
C TRP A 62 18.19 28.47 -32.16
N ILE A 63 17.31 27.63 -32.72
CA ILE A 63 15.88 27.63 -32.38
C ILE A 63 15.66 27.22 -30.91
N LEU A 64 16.30 26.12 -30.47
CA LEU A 64 16.14 25.61 -29.10
C LEU A 64 16.76 26.52 -28.04
N THR A 65 17.88 27.17 -28.36
CA THR A 65 18.47 28.20 -27.47
C THR A 65 17.56 29.43 -27.38
N GLY A 66 16.98 29.89 -28.49
CA GLY A 66 15.97 30.95 -28.48
C GLY A 66 14.73 30.60 -27.66
N LEU A 67 14.21 29.37 -27.80
CA LEU A 67 13.09 28.86 -27.00
C LEU A 67 13.44 28.75 -25.51
N SER A 68 14.68 28.40 -25.16
CA SER A 68 15.12 28.38 -23.77
C SER A 68 15.15 29.78 -23.15
N VAL A 69 15.65 30.79 -23.89
CA VAL A 69 15.66 32.19 -23.44
C VAL A 69 14.24 32.72 -23.22
N LEU A 70 13.31 32.41 -24.14
CA LEU A 70 11.89 32.74 -23.98
C LEU A 70 11.24 31.97 -22.81
N GLY A 71 11.61 30.71 -22.62
CA GLY A 71 11.13 29.85 -21.54
C GLY A 71 11.62 30.28 -20.14
N LEU A 72 12.80 30.89 -20.04
CA LEU A 72 13.30 31.50 -18.80
C LEU A 72 12.45 32.72 -18.40
N PHE A 73 11.92 33.46 -19.37
CA PHE A 73 10.95 34.54 -19.13
C PHE A 73 9.58 34.04 -18.66
N SER A 74 9.18 32.83 -19.05
CA SER A 74 7.88 32.23 -18.73
C SER A 74 7.87 31.36 -17.45
N GLN A 75 8.96 31.35 -16.66
CA GLN A 75 9.13 30.66 -15.37
C GLN A 75 8.89 29.13 -15.32
N ARG A 76 8.30 28.48 -16.34
CA ARG A 76 7.85 27.08 -16.23
C ARG A 76 8.69 26.04 -17.00
N TYR A 77 9.40 26.40 -18.07
CA TYR A 77 10.01 25.39 -18.96
C TYR A 77 11.43 25.72 -19.48
N GLY A 78 12.19 26.61 -18.85
CA GLY A 78 13.47 27.09 -19.41
C GLY A 78 14.63 26.07 -19.47
N LEU A 79 14.70 25.11 -18.53
CA LEU A 79 15.88 24.24 -18.36
C LEU A 79 15.93 23.03 -19.32
N GLN A 80 14.79 22.45 -19.68
CA GLN A 80 14.72 21.32 -20.61
C GLN A 80 15.21 21.64 -22.04
N PRO A 81 14.74 22.72 -22.71
CA PRO A 81 15.25 23.08 -24.04
C PRO A 81 16.74 23.46 -23.99
N LEU A 82 17.23 24.02 -22.88
CA LEU A 82 18.65 24.28 -22.68
C LEU A 82 19.47 22.98 -22.68
N THR A 83 19.03 21.96 -21.94
CA THR A 83 19.72 20.66 -21.91
C THR A 83 19.76 20.00 -23.28
N ILE A 84 18.66 20.06 -24.04
CA ILE A 84 18.60 19.51 -25.40
C ILE A 84 19.54 20.28 -26.34
N ALA A 85 19.57 21.61 -26.26
CA ALA A 85 20.48 22.42 -27.06
C ALA A 85 21.96 22.11 -26.77
N LEU A 86 22.33 21.91 -25.50
CA LEU A 86 23.68 21.52 -25.12
C LEU A 86 24.06 20.13 -25.63
N ILE A 87 23.12 19.17 -25.60
CA ILE A 87 23.31 17.82 -26.14
C ILE A 87 23.52 17.87 -27.65
N LEU A 88 22.68 18.59 -28.39
CA LEU A 88 22.81 18.74 -29.85
C LEU A 88 24.14 19.39 -30.24
N ARG A 89 24.58 20.40 -29.48
CA ARG A 89 25.88 21.03 -29.67
C ARG A 89 27.05 20.07 -29.38
N SER A 90 26.92 19.23 -28.35
CA SER A 90 27.90 18.20 -28.04
C SER A 90 28.01 17.18 -29.19
N ILE A 91 26.88 16.74 -29.74
CA ILE A 91 26.84 15.81 -30.88
C ILE A 91 27.56 16.41 -32.09
N TYR A 92 27.31 17.68 -32.41
CA TYR A 92 27.95 18.38 -33.53
C TYR A 92 29.47 18.51 -33.39
N HIS A 93 29.98 18.85 -32.19
CA HIS A 93 31.41 19.10 -32.02
C HIS A 93 32.24 17.87 -31.66
N LEU A 94 31.71 16.95 -30.85
CA LEU A 94 32.47 15.82 -30.29
C LEU A 94 32.15 14.50 -30.99
N GLY A 95 31.09 14.47 -31.81
CA GLY A 95 30.52 13.24 -32.36
C GLY A 95 29.65 12.50 -31.34
N ILE A 96 28.92 11.50 -31.84
CA ILE A 96 27.88 10.80 -31.06
C ILE A 96 28.50 9.91 -29.98
N GLY A 97 29.53 9.12 -30.30
CA GLY A 97 30.19 8.22 -29.35
C GLY A 97 30.81 8.96 -28.15
N ASN A 98 31.57 10.02 -28.39
CA ASN A 98 32.16 10.82 -27.30
C ASN A 98 31.09 11.52 -26.46
N THR A 99 29.99 11.96 -27.08
CA THR A 99 28.86 12.55 -26.36
C THR A 99 28.18 11.53 -25.45
N LEU A 100 28.03 10.28 -25.88
CA LEU A 100 27.46 9.20 -25.07
C LEU A 100 28.36 8.86 -23.87
N ILE A 101 29.68 8.81 -24.05
CA ILE A 101 30.64 8.60 -22.95
C ILE A 101 30.57 9.76 -21.94
N LEU A 102 30.48 11.00 -22.43
CA LEU A 102 30.33 12.19 -21.58
C LEU A 102 29.03 12.16 -20.77
N LEU A 103 27.90 11.89 -21.42
CA LEU A 103 26.59 11.82 -20.74
C LEU A 103 26.50 10.62 -19.80
N GLY A 104 27.05 9.48 -20.18
CA GLY A 104 27.11 8.27 -19.36
C GLY A 104 27.94 8.46 -18.08
N SER A 105 29.13 9.05 -18.20
CA SER A 105 29.96 9.39 -17.04
C SER A 105 29.29 10.44 -16.14
N LEU A 106 28.65 11.46 -16.71
CA LEU A 106 27.86 12.43 -15.95
C LEU A 106 26.68 11.77 -15.22
N ASN A 107 25.99 10.82 -15.87
CA ASN A 107 24.90 10.06 -15.25
C ASN A 107 25.39 9.23 -14.06
N LEU A 108 26.52 8.53 -14.22
CA LEU A 108 27.13 7.73 -13.17
C LEU A 108 27.55 8.59 -11.98
N ILE A 109 28.26 9.70 -12.21
CA ILE A 109 28.67 10.64 -11.15
C ILE A 109 27.44 11.16 -10.41
N ASN A 110 26.41 11.60 -11.15
CA ASN A 110 25.18 12.08 -10.55
C ASN A 110 24.48 10.99 -9.73
N LYS A 111 24.45 9.74 -10.20
CA LYS A 111 23.85 8.63 -9.44
C LYS A 111 24.65 8.31 -8.17
N VAL A 112 25.97 8.36 -8.21
CA VAL A 112 26.80 8.20 -7.00
C VAL A 112 26.47 9.30 -5.97
N VAL A 113 26.34 10.55 -6.42
CA VAL A 113 25.90 11.67 -5.56
C VAL A 113 24.50 11.42 -4.99
N PHE A 114 23.57 10.91 -5.80
CA PHE A 114 22.23 10.53 -5.35
C PHE A 114 22.28 9.44 -4.29
N VAL A 115 23.05 8.37 -4.47
CA VAL A 115 23.17 7.27 -3.50
C VAL A 115 23.74 7.79 -2.18
N VAL A 116 24.80 8.60 -2.22
CA VAL A 116 25.36 9.23 -1.01
C VAL A 116 24.32 10.12 -0.32
N SER A 117 23.53 10.87 -1.09
CA SER A 117 22.44 11.72 -0.59
C SER A 117 21.30 10.91 0.03
N PHE A 118 20.95 9.76 -0.56
CA PHE A 118 19.92 8.85 -0.08
C PHE A 118 20.31 8.22 1.26
N VAL A 119 21.51 7.64 1.33
CA VAL A 119 22.08 7.06 2.56
C VAL A 119 22.25 8.15 3.63
N GLY A 120 22.68 9.35 3.21
CA GLY A 120 22.78 10.53 4.06
C GLY A 120 21.44 11.03 4.62
N ASN A 121 20.36 10.98 3.85
CA ASN A 121 19.04 11.43 4.31
C ASN A 121 18.37 10.40 5.24
N ASN A 122 18.41 9.12 4.88
CA ASN A 122 17.76 8.04 5.63
C ASN A 122 18.55 7.63 6.89
N GLY A 123 19.84 7.97 6.96
CA GLY A 123 20.68 7.67 8.13
C GLY A 123 21.01 6.20 8.29
N THR A 124 20.97 5.43 7.20
CA THR A 124 21.27 3.99 7.17
C THR A 124 22.71 3.67 7.60
N PHE A 125 23.61 4.67 7.64
CA PHE A 125 24.95 4.55 8.23
C PHE A 125 24.94 4.14 9.71
N ILE A 126 23.92 4.52 10.50
CA ILE A 126 23.87 4.23 11.95
C ILE A 126 23.36 2.80 12.22
N MET A 127 22.53 2.27 11.32
CA MET A 127 21.88 0.96 11.48
C MET A 127 22.84 -0.23 11.21
N GLY A 128 24.06 0.05 10.75
CA GLY A 128 25.09 -0.94 10.44
C GLY A 128 24.99 -1.52 9.02
N TYR A 129 26.10 -2.08 8.52
CA TYR A 129 26.22 -2.56 7.13
C TYR A 129 25.24 -3.69 6.80
N ARG A 130 24.96 -4.60 7.75
CA ARG A 130 24.03 -5.72 7.54
C ARG A 130 22.61 -5.25 7.26
N ALA A 131 22.14 -4.23 7.98
CA ALA A 131 20.81 -3.66 7.77
C ALA A 131 20.72 -2.96 6.40
N MET A 132 21.80 -2.30 5.96
CA MET A 132 21.87 -1.63 4.66
C MET A 132 21.77 -2.60 3.48
N VAL A 133 22.42 -3.77 3.55
CA VAL A 133 22.37 -4.77 2.46
C VAL A 133 21.02 -5.50 2.40
N MET A 134 20.30 -5.57 3.52
CA MET A 134 18.95 -6.16 3.57
C MET A 134 17.86 -5.20 3.06
N ASP A 135 18.18 -3.93 2.87
CA ASP A 135 17.24 -2.92 2.40
C ASP A 135 17.09 -2.99 0.86
N VAL A 136 15.88 -3.31 0.41
CA VAL A 136 15.55 -3.49 -1.00
C VAL A 136 15.70 -2.18 -1.79
N GLU A 137 15.39 -1.03 -1.17
CA GLU A 137 15.53 0.28 -1.82
C GLU A 137 17.00 0.60 -2.11
N PHE A 138 17.89 0.29 -1.16
CA PHE A 138 19.33 0.47 -1.36
C PHE A 138 19.87 -0.47 -2.44
N LEU A 139 19.48 -1.75 -2.43
CA LEU A 139 19.87 -2.72 -3.45
C LEU A 139 19.42 -2.29 -4.86
N TYR A 140 18.24 -1.70 -5.00
CA TYR A 140 17.76 -1.16 -6.26
C TYR A 140 18.67 -0.04 -6.79
N HIS A 141 19.04 0.91 -5.93
CA HIS A 141 19.94 1.99 -6.33
C HIS A 141 21.38 1.51 -6.61
N LEU A 142 21.85 0.49 -5.89
CA LEU A 142 23.13 -0.17 -6.16
C LEU A 142 23.11 -0.87 -7.53
N ALA A 143 22.05 -1.62 -7.84
CA ALA A 143 21.87 -2.27 -9.14
C ALA A 143 21.86 -1.24 -10.28
N TYR A 144 21.20 -0.09 -10.09
CA TYR A 144 21.22 1.01 -11.06
C TYR A 144 22.65 1.50 -11.34
N VAL A 145 23.46 1.72 -10.30
CA VAL A 145 24.87 2.12 -10.45
C VAL A 145 25.65 1.07 -11.23
N LEU A 146 25.46 -0.23 -10.91
CA LEU A 146 26.11 -1.33 -11.63
C LEU A 146 25.71 -1.33 -13.11
N THR A 147 24.42 -1.22 -13.44
CA THR A 147 23.96 -1.15 -14.84
C THR A 147 24.49 0.08 -15.57
N SER A 148 24.62 1.22 -14.88
CA SER A 148 25.22 2.43 -15.45
C SER A 148 26.72 2.25 -15.73
N THR A 149 27.46 1.55 -14.86
CA THR A 149 28.86 1.20 -15.13
C THR A 149 29.01 0.22 -16.30
N LEU A 150 28.14 -0.78 -16.40
CA LEU A 150 28.12 -1.72 -17.53
C LEU A 150 27.79 -1.01 -18.85
N GLY A 151 26.88 -0.02 -18.81
CA GLY A 151 26.56 0.83 -19.96
C GLY A 151 27.74 1.67 -20.46
N LEU A 152 28.64 2.08 -19.56
CA LEU A 152 29.82 2.88 -19.91
C LEU A 152 31.00 2.04 -20.40
N PHE A 153 31.23 0.85 -19.82
CA PHE A 153 32.43 0.05 -20.08
C PHE A 153 32.21 -1.16 -21.00
N VAL A 154 30.99 -1.70 -21.08
CA VAL A 154 30.71 -2.94 -21.84
C VAL A 154 29.96 -2.63 -23.12
N HIS A 155 28.73 -2.12 -23.02
CA HIS A 155 27.91 -1.81 -24.19
C HIS A 155 26.81 -0.79 -23.88
N GLU A 156 26.56 0.14 -24.79
CA GLU A 156 25.62 1.25 -24.58
C GLU A 156 24.16 0.79 -24.39
N LEU A 157 23.78 -0.37 -24.94
CA LEU A 157 22.40 -0.90 -24.79
C LEU A 157 22.02 -1.21 -23.34
N PHE A 158 22.97 -1.36 -22.40
CA PHE A 158 22.64 -1.51 -20.98
C PHE A 158 21.93 -0.27 -20.40
N TYR A 159 22.04 0.90 -21.04
CA TYR A 159 21.29 2.10 -20.65
C TYR A 159 19.77 1.91 -20.77
N SER A 160 19.29 0.97 -21.58
CA SER A 160 17.85 0.65 -21.71
C SER A 160 17.22 0.19 -20.39
N ILE A 161 17.98 -0.56 -19.58
CA ILE A 161 17.52 -1.05 -18.27
C ILE A 161 17.27 0.11 -17.30
N LEU A 162 17.99 1.22 -17.45
CA LEU A 162 17.81 2.39 -16.58
C LEU A 162 16.44 3.06 -16.75
N LEU A 163 15.76 2.85 -17.89
CA LEU A 163 14.42 3.39 -18.13
C LEU A 163 13.37 2.81 -17.19
N PHE A 164 13.60 1.62 -16.62
CA PHE A 164 12.72 1.04 -15.61
C PHE A 164 12.64 1.88 -14.33
N ASP A 165 13.53 2.85 -14.12
CA ASP A 165 13.42 3.84 -13.02
C ASP A 165 12.13 4.68 -13.12
N LEU A 166 11.50 4.77 -14.30
CA LEU A 166 10.18 5.37 -14.46
C LEU A 166 9.14 4.73 -13.53
N ILE A 167 9.20 3.40 -13.35
CA ILE A 167 8.27 2.64 -12.52
C ILE A 167 8.38 3.05 -11.05
N TYR A 168 9.60 3.26 -10.56
CA TYR A 168 9.83 3.63 -9.16
C TYR A 168 9.46 5.09 -8.89
N ARG A 169 9.61 5.96 -9.88
CA ARG A 169 9.33 7.40 -9.75
C ARG A 169 7.84 7.73 -9.80
N GLU A 170 7.05 6.93 -10.51
CA GLU A 170 5.64 7.20 -10.76
C GLU A 170 4.74 6.22 -10.00
N GLU A 171 4.09 6.70 -8.93
CA GLU A 171 3.23 5.88 -8.07
C GLU A 171 2.07 5.23 -8.85
N THR A 172 1.55 5.91 -9.88
CA THR A 172 0.45 5.39 -10.69
C THR A 172 0.85 4.12 -11.46
N LEU A 173 2.03 4.13 -12.09
CA LEU A 173 2.58 2.96 -12.80
C LEU A 173 2.95 1.83 -11.84
N PHE A 174 3.51 2.16 -10.67
CA PHE A 174 3.80 1.16 -9.64
C PHE A 174 2.53 0.43 -9.20
N ASN A 175 1.42 1.16 -9.03
CA ASN A 175 0.13 0.57 -8.69
C ASN A 175 -0.43 -0.36 -9.79
N VAL A 176 -0.16 -0.07 -11.07
CA VAL A 176 -0.51 -0.98 -12.18
C VAL A 176 0.30 -2.27 -12.11
N ILE A 177 1.59 -2.22 -11.79
CA ILE A 177 2.39 -3.44 -11.60
C ILE A 177 1.94 -4.20 -10.35
N LYS A 178 1.53 -3.47 -9.31
CA LYS A 178 0.99 -4.05 -8.08
C LYS A 178 -0.29 -4.86 -8.34
N SER A 179 -1.13 -4.47 -9.30
CA SER A 179 -2.34 -5.24 -9.62
C SER A 179 -2.03 -6.63 -10.16
N VAL A 180 -0.96 -6.77 -10.95
CA VAL A 180 -0.50 -8.07 -11.46
C VAL A 180 0.25 -8.87 -10.40
N THR A 181 1.11 -8.22 -9.61
CA THR A 181 1.98 -8.92 -8.64
C THR A 181 1.27 -9.36 -7.36
N ARG A 182 0.21 -8.65 -6.92
CA ARG A 182 -0.53 -8.97 -5.69
C ARG A 182 -1.19 -10.35 -5.73
N ASN A 183 -1.92 -10.66 -6.81
CA ASN A 183 -2.51 -11.98 -7.04
C ASN A 183 -1.70 -12.80 -8.05
N GLY A 184 -0.38 -12.58 -8.11
CA GLY A 184 0.51 -13.25 -9.06
C GLY A 184 0.46 -14.78 -8.97
N ARG A 185 0.19 -15.35 -7.78
CA ARG A 185 -0.01 -16.80 -7.62
C ARG A 185 -1.20 -17.31 -8.43
N SER A 186 -2.32 -16.61 -8.43
CA SER A 186 -3.53 -17.01 -9.17
C SER A 186 -3.30 -16.88 -10.68
N ILE A 187 -2.61 -15.83 -11.13
CA ILE A 187 -2.21 -15.67 -12.53
C ILE A 187 -1.27 -16.80 -12.97
N LEU A 188 -0.26 -17.13 -12.15
CA LEU A 188 0.67 -18.23 -12.44
C LEU A 188 -0.05 -19.59 -12.50
N LEU A 189 -0.98 -19.87 -11.58
CA LEU A 189 -1.79 -21.09 -11.61
C LEU A 189 -2.69 -21.15 -12.84
N THR A 190 -3.25 -20.02 -13.27
CA THR A 190 -4.06 -19.94 -14.49
C THR A 190 -3.21 -20.14 -15.74
N ALA A 191 -2.00 -19.58 -15.79
CA ALA A 191 -1.05 -19.81 -16.87
C ALA A 191 -0.57 -21.27 -16.92
N LEU A 192 -0.39 -21.91 -15.75
CA LEU A 192 -0.09 -23.33 -15.66
C LEU A 192 -1.26 -24.19 -16.16
N LEU A 193 -2.50 -23.84 -15.81
CA LEU A 193 -3.70 -24.48 -16.36
C LEU A 193 -3.76 -24.32 -17.89
N ALA A 194 -3.46 -23.13 -18.42
CA ALA A 194 -3.37 -22.87 -19.84
C ALA A 194 -2.34 -23.78 -20.52
N LEU A 195 -1.15 -23.91 -19.92
CA LEU A 195 -0.09 -24.78 -20.41
C LEU A 195 -0.50 -26.25 -20.41
N ILE A 196 -1.17 -26.73 -19.35
CA ILE A 196 -1.69 -28.10 -19.27
C ILE A 196 -2.75 -28.34 -20.35
N LEU A 197 -3.66 -27.39 -20.58
CA LEU A 197 -4.68 -27.52 -21.61
C LEU A 197 -4.05 -27.54 -23.01
N VAL A 198 -3.13 -26.61 -23.30
CA VAL A 198 -2.36 -26.60 -24.56
C VAL A 198 -1.64 -27.94 -24.75
N TYR A 199 -1.01 -28.47 -23.72
CA TYR A 199 -0.36 -29.79 -23.76
C TYR A 199 -1.32 -30.92 -24.13
N LEU A 200 -2.53 -30.96 -23.54
CA LEU A 200 -3.55 -31.96 -23.89
C LEU A 200 -4.01 -31.83 -25.35
N PHE A 201 -4.25 -30.61 -25.82
CA PHE A 201 -4.59 -30.36 -27.23
C PHE A 201 -3.44 -30.76 -28.16
N SER A 202 -2.19 -30.50 -27.80
CA SER A 202 -1.02 -30.92 -28.58
C SER A 202 -0.86 -32.45 -28.67
N ILE A 203 -1.22 -33.22 -27.62
CA ILE A 203 -1.24 -34.69 -27.70
C ILE A 203 -2.28 -35.16 -28.72
N VAL A 204 -3.49 -34.60 -28.66
CA VAL A 204 -4.57 -34.94 -29.60
C VAL A 204 -4.18 -34.54 -31.03
N GLY A 205 -3.58 -33.36 -31.19
CA GLY A 205 -3.02 -32.88 -32.45
C GLY A 205 -1.95 -33.81 -33.01
N PHE A 206 -1.02 -34.26 -32.17
CA PHE A 206 0.06 -35.18 -32.57
C PHE A 206 -0.45 -36.57 -32.95
N LEU A 207 -1.48 -37.10 -32.28
CA LEU A 207 -1.99 -38.45 -32.56
C LEU A 207 -2.95 -38.49 -33.74
N CYS A 208 -3.81 -37.48 -33.90
CA CYS A 208 -4.92 -37.50 -34.87
C CYS A 208 -4.71 -36.56 -36.07
N LEU A 209 -3.91 -35.50 -35.92
CA LEU A 209 -3.81 -34.37 -36.87
C LEU A 209 -2.37 -34.07 -37.28
N LYS A 210 -1.45 -35.04 -37.10
CA LYS A 210 -0.01 -34.84 -37.32
C LYS A 210 0.31 -34.28 -38.70
N GLU A 211 -0.39 -34.77 -39.72
CA GLU A 211 -0.15 -34.42 -41.13
C GLU A 211 -0.68 -33.03 -41.51
N ASP A 212 -1.54 -32.43 -40.70
CA ASP A 212 -2.12 -31.10 -40.96
C ASP A 212 -1.24 -29.94 -40.44
N PHE A 213 -0.20 -30.23 -39.65
CA PHE A 213 0.78 -29.25 -39.13
C PHE A 213 1.85 -28.93 -40.18
N ILE A 214 1.43 -28.27 -41.25
CA ILE A 214 2.30 -27.75 -42.30
C ILE A 214 2.36 -26.24 -42.15
N MET A 215 3.56 -25.69 -41.97
CA MET A 215 3.78 -24.25 -41.84
C MET A 215 4.61 -23.75 -43.02
N GLU A 216 4.20 -22.61 -43.59
CA GLU A 216 5.00 -21.89 -44.57
C GLU A 216 6.22 -21.28 -43.87
N VAL A 217 7.42 -21.61 -44.35
CA VAL A 217 8.69 -21.13 -43.78
C VAL A 217 9.53 -20.48 -44.87
N ASP A 218 10.06 -19.30 -44.58
CA ASP A 218 11.07 -18.66 -45.44
C ASP A 218 12.45 -19.28 -45.14
N LEU A 219 12.96 -20.13 -46.05
CA LEU A 219 14.30 -20.72 -45.89
C LEU A 219 15.38 -19.65 -46.02
N LEU A 220 16.28 -19.59 -45.03
CA LEU A 220 17.45 -18.71 -45.09
C LEU A 220 18.48 -19.21 -46.12
N PRO A 221 19.10 -18.32 -46.93
CA PRO A 221 19.96 -18.70 -48.07
C PRO A 221 21.16 -19.59 -47.75
N GLN A 222 21.61 -19.66 -46.49
CA GLN A 222 22.80 -20.42 -46.08
C GLN A 222 22.56 -21.92 -46.00
N ILE A 223 21.31 -22.38 -45.81
CA ILE A 223 20.98 -23.81 -45.70
C ILE A 223 20.87 -24.46 -47.09
N ALA A 224 20.62 -23.66 -48.14
CA ALA A 224 20.61 -24.14 -49.53
C ALA A 224 22.01 -24.43 -50.10
N ALA A 225 23.08 -23.96 -49.47
CA ALA A 225 24.45 -24.03 -50.00
C ALA A 225 25.29 -25.21 -49.47
N ASP A 226 24.89 -25.86 -48.37
CA ASP A 226 25.69 -26.94 -47.73
C ASP A 226 25.24 -28.37 -48.12
N GLY A 227 24.37 -28.49 -49.13
CA GLY A 227 24.00 -29.76 -49.76
C GLY A 227 24.82 -30.07 -51.01
N VAL A 228 26.01 -30.67 -50.82
CA VAL A 228 26.74 -31.58 -51.72
C VAL A 228 26.56 -31.43 -53.26
N ASN A 229 27.65 -31.01 -53.89
CA ASN A 229 28.10 -31.26 -55.27
C ASN A 229 27.42 -32.43 -56.02
N CYS A 230 26.53 -32.11 -56.98
CA CYS A 230 26.25 -32.95 -58.15
C CYS A 230 26.29 -32.08 -59.40
N THR A 231 27.24 -32.42 -60.26
CA THR A 231 27.45 -31.90 -61.61
C THR A 231 26.23 -32.11 -62.52
N ALA A 232 26.09 -31.18 -63.47
CA ALA A 232 25.38 -31.24 -64.76
C ALA A 232 24.18 -30.28 -64.86
N GLU A 233 24.27 -29.48 -65.92
CA GLU A 233 23.29 -28.51 -66.40
C GLU A 233 21.88 -29.11 -66.52
N SER A 234 20.89 -28.41 -65.97
CA SER A 234 19.54 -28.35 -66.55
C SER A 234 18.75 -27.21 -65.93
N ASP A 235 18.48 -26.23 -66.77
CA ASP A 235 17.30 -25.36 -66.81
C ASP A 235 16.78 -24.74 -65.50
N ALA A 236 16.85 -23.41 -65.50
CA ALA A 236 15.95 -22.54 -64.76
C ALA A 236 14.49 -22.89 -65.09
N VAL A 237 13.90 -23.76 -64.29
CA VAL A 237 12.45 -23.88 -64.17
C VAL A 237 12.03 -23.07 -62.96
N SER A 238 11.37 -21.96 -63.24
CA SER A 238 10.47 -21.27 -62.32
C SER A 238 9.42 -22.27 -61.80
N GLY A 239 9.69 -22.86 -60.64
CA GLY A 239 8.75 -23.67 -59.87
C GLY A 239 8.50 -22.98 -58.54
N THR A 240 7.34 -22.35 -58.43
CA THR A 240 6.70 -22.05 -57.14
C THR A 240 6.40 -23.37 -56.44
N GLU A 241 7.33 -23.87 -55.64
CA GLU A 241 7.03 -24.86 -54.61
C GLU A 241 6.92 -24.09 -53.28
N GLU A 242 5.69 -23.94 -52.79
CA GLU A 242 5.42 -23.43 -51.45
C GLU A 242 5.98 -24.46 -50.45
N ASP A 243 7.22 -24.25 -50.01
CA ASP A 243 7.92 -25.14 -49.10
C ASP A 243 7.30 -25.08 -47.69
N GLY A 244 6.25 -25.87 -47.49
CA GLY A 244 5.65 -26.10 -46.19
C GLY A 244 6.47 -27.07 -45.34
N GLU A 245 7.02 -26.61 -44.21
CA GLU A 245 7.73 -27.45 -43.25
C GLU A 245 6.76 -28.13 -42.27
N ARG A 246 7.02 -29.40 -41.93
CA ARG A 246 6.22 -30.15 -40.95
C ARG A 246 6.64 -29.78 -39.52
N ALA A 247 5.81 -28.99 -38.85
CA ALA A 247 6.12 -28.45 -37.53
C ALA A 247 5.76 -29.37 -36.33
N CYS A 248 5.31 -30.61 -36.59
CA CYS A 248 4.80 -31.53 -35.56
C CYS A 248 5.36 -32.97 -35.71
N ASP A 249 6.66 -33.14 -36.00
CA ASP A 249 7.26 -34.48 -36.05
C ASP A 249 7.58 -35.09 -34.68
N THR A 250 7.81 -34.23 -33.68
CA THR A 250 7.95 -34.63 -32.27
C THR A 250 6.87 -33.97 -31.42
N LEU A 251 6.46 -34.64 -30.33
CA LEU A 251 5.47 -34.09 -29.41
C LEU A 251 5.92 -32.73 -28.84
N LEU A 252 7.21 -32.56 -28.56
CA LEU A 252 7.76 -31.30 -28.05
C LEU A 252 7.59 -30.16 -29.07
N MET A 253 7.93 -30.40 -30.33
CA MET A 253 7.71 -29.39 -31.38
C MET A 253 6.22 -29.07 -31.53
N CYS A 254 5.36 -30.09 -31.47
CA CYS A 254 3.92 -29.88 -31.55
C CYS A 254 3.38 -29.02 -30.38
N ILE A 255 3.91 -29.18 -29.16
CA ILE A 255 3.59 -28.32 -28.01
C ILE A 255 4.05 -26.89 -28.26
N VAL A 256 5.29 -26.70 -28.71
CA VAL A 256 5.85 -25.37 -28.99
C VAL A 256 5.06 -24.66 -30.10
N THR A 257 4.71 -25.36 -31.18
CA THR A 257 3.94 -24.84 -32.30
C THR A 257 2.54 -24.39 -31.87
N VAL A 258 1.81 -25.22 -31.12
CA VAL A 258 0.47 -24.87 -30.60
C VAL A 258 0.54 -23.75 -29.56
N LEU A 259 1.56 -23.75 -28.69
CA LEU A 259 1.74 -22.69 -27.69
C LEU A 259 2.05 -21.34 -28.31
N ASN A 260 2.98 -21.29 -29.27
CA ASN A 260 3.42 -20.03 -29.89
C ASN A 260 2.37 -19.50 -30.87
N HIS A 261 2.02 -20.29 -31.89
CA HIS A 261 1.14 -19.82 -32.95
C HIS A 261 -0.34 -19.95 -32.60
N GLY A 262 -0.72 -20.99 -31.85
CA GLY A 262 -2.11 -21.19 -31.44
C GLY A 262 -2.62 -20.15 -30.43
N LEU A 263 -1.78 -19.67 -29.50
CA LEU A 263 -2.17 -18.61 -28.57
C LEU A 263 -2.03 -17.20 -29.15
N ARG A 264 -1.00 -16.95 -29.97
CA ARG A 264 -0.66 -15.59 -30.45
C ARG A 264 -1.51 -15.12 -31.64
N ASN A 265 -1.94 -16.02 -32.51
CA ASN A 265 -2.68 -15.66 -33.73
C ASN A 265 -4.14 -15.26 -33.49
N GLY A 266 -4.65 -15.38 -32.25
CA GLY A 266 -5.95 -14.86 -31.84
C GLY A 266 -7.16 -15.71 -32.26
N GLY A 267 -7.15 -16.35 -33.44
CA GLY A 267 -8.20 -17.28 -33.90
C GLY A 267 -8.01 -18.74 -33.46
N GLY A 268 -6.90 -19.04 -32.76
CA GLY A 268 -6.59 -20.35 -32.23
C GLY A 268 -5.64 -21.15 -33.12
N VAL A 269 -5.47 -22.44 -32.80
CA VAL A 269 -4.58 -23.35 -33.54
C VAL A 269 -5.08 -23.64 -34.97
N GLY A 270 -6.39 -23.46 -35.22
CA GLY A 270 -7.01 -23.72 -36.51
C GLY A 270 -6.46 -22.87 -37.66
N ASP A 271 -5.98 -21.66 -37.35
CA ASP A 271 -5.40 -20.73 -38.33
C ASP A 271 -3.97 -21.11 -38.75
N VAL A 272 -3.30 -21.96 -37.96
CA VAL A 272 -1.92 -22.41 -38.20
C VAL A 272 -1.90 -23.67 -39.04
N LEU A 273 -2.95 -24.48 -38.89
CA LEU A 273 -3.09 -25.77 -39.54
C LEU A 273 -3.62 -25.60 -40.96
N ARG A 274 -3.30 -26.55 -41.83
CA ARG A 274 -3.86 -26.64 -43.19
C ARG A 274 -5.39 -26.56 -43.15
N LYS A 275 -5.98 -25.84 -44.11
CA LYS A 275 -7.44 -25.81 -44.33
C LYS A 275 -7.88 -27.13 -45.02
N PRO A 276 -8.63 -28.02 -44.34
CA PRO A 276 -9.05 -29.29 -44.92
C PRO A 276 -10.17 -29.12 -45.95
N SER A 277 -10.28 -30.06 -46.89
CA SER A 277 -11.40 -30.11 -47.83
C SER A 277 -12.66 -30.70 -47.18
N LYS A 278 -13.84 -30.26 -47.65
CA LYS A 278 -15.16 -30.73 -47.17
C LYS A 278 -15.40 -32.24 -47.32
N ASN A 279 -14.64 -32.91 -48.19
CA ASN A 279 -14.82 -34.33 -48.51
C ASN A 279 -13.96 -35.25 -47.62
N GLU A 280 -13.07 -34.69 -46.78
CA GLU A 280 -12.20 -35.47 -45.90
C GLU A 280 -12.99 -36.03 -44.71
N PRO A 281 -12.80 -37.31 -44.33
CA PRO A 281 -13.60 -37.94 -43.27
C PRO A 281 -13.37 -37.32 -41.89
N LEU A 282 -12.19 -36.72 -41.66
CA LEU A 282 -11.84 -36.04 -40.41
C LEU A 282 -12.28 -34.57 -40.37
N PHE A 283 -12.90 -34.04 -41.42
CA PHE A 283 -13.33 -32.63 -41.48
C PHE A 283 -14.22 -32.21 -40.28
N PRO A 284 -15.27 -32.97 -39.88
CA PRO A 284 -16.09 -32.58 -38.73
C PRO A 284 -15.31 -32.63 -37.41
N ALA A 285 -14.43 -33.62 -37.24
CA ALA A 285 -13.59 -33.75 -36.04
C ALA A 285 -12.59 -32.59 -35.94
N ARG A 286 -12.03 -32.15 -37.06
CA ARG A 286 -11.15 -30.98 -37.15
C ARG A 286 -11.86 -29.70 -36.69
N VAL A 287 -13.06 -29.44 -37.21
CA VAL A 287 -13.85 -28.25 -36.84
C VAL A 287 -14.17 -28.24 -35.35
N VAL A 288 -14.54 -29.39 -34.79
CA VAL A 288 -14.80 -29.51 -33.34
C VAL A 288 -13.52 -29.25 -32.53
N TYR A 289 -12.38 -29.78 -32.96
CA TYR A 289 -11.09 -29.53 -32.31
C TYR A 289 -10.72 -28.04 -32.31
N ASP A 290 -10.86 -27.35 -33.44
CA ASP A 290 -10.54 -25.92 -33.56
C ASP A 290 -11.48 -25.06 -32.71
N LEU A 291 -12.79 -25.34 -32.74
CA LEU A 291 -13.76 -24.62 -31.91
C LEU A 291 -13.55 -24.86 -30.42
N LEU A 292 -13.25 -26.10 -30.01
CA LEU A 292 -12.95 -26.41 -28.61
C LEU A 292 -11.69 -25.69 -28.14
N PHE A 293 -10.64 -25.68 -28.96
CA PHE A 293 -9.42 -24.95 -28.64
C PHE A 293 -9.70 -23.45 -28.49
N TYR A 294 -10.42 -22.85 -29.44
CA TYR A 294 -10.77 -21.44 -29.42
C TYR A 294 -11.60 -21.04 -28.19
N PHE A 295 -12.71 -21.75 -27.92
CA PHE A 295 -13.57 -21.42 -26.79
C PHE A 295 -12.91 -21.68 -25.44
N ILE A 296 -12.22 -22.81 -25.28
CA ILE A 296 -11.65 -23.18 -23.98
C ILE A 296 -10.37 -22.38 -23.71
N VAL A 297 -9.41 -22.38 -24.64
CA VAL A 297 -8.08 -21.82 -24.37
C VAL A 297 -8.05 -20.31 -24.59
N ILE A 298 -8.61 -19.80 -25.69
CA ILE A 298 -8.57 -18.37 -25.99
C ILE A 298 -9.65 -17.62 -25.20
N ILE A 299 -10.92 -18.01 -25.36
CA ILE A 299 -12.03 -17.25 -24.76
C ILE A 299 -12.13 -17.43 -23.25
N ILE A 300 -12.02 -18.66 -22.72
CA ILE A 300 -12.15 -18.87 -21.28
C ILE A 300 -10.83 -18.60 -20.56
N VAL A 301 -9.76 -19.31 -20.88
CA VAL A 301 -8.53 -19.27 -20.07
C VAL A 301 -7.78 -17.94 -20.20
N LEU A 302 -7.61 -17.40 -21.41
CA LEU A 302 -6.90 -16.14 -21.61
C LEU A 302 -7.64 -14.95 -20.99
N ASN A 303 -8.98 -14.91 -21.13
CA ASN A 303 -9.79 -13.88 -20.48
C ASN A 303 -9.92 -14.07 -18.96
N LEU A 304 -9.74 -15.28 -18.43
CA LEU A 304 -9.65 -15.49 -16.98
C LEU A 304 -8.44 -14.75 -16.39
N ILE A 305 -7.30 -14.77 -17.09
CA ILE A 305 -6.09 -14.01 -16.66
C ILE A 305 -6.41 -12.52 -16.59
N PHE A 306 -7.02 -11.94 -17.63
CA PHE A 306 -7.44 -10.54 -17.62
C PHE A 306 -8.50 -10.26 -16.54
N GLY A 307 -9.44 -11.18 -16.34
CA GLY A 307 -10.46 -11.10 -15.30
C GLY A 307 -9.85 -10.98 -13.89
N VAL A 308 -8.85 -11.82 -13.57
CA VAL A 308 -8.11 -11.74 -12.30
C VAL A 308 -7.38 -10.39 -12.14
N ILE A 309 -6.81 -9.84 -13.22
CA ILE A 309 -6.13 -8.53 -13.18
C ILE A 309 -7.13 -7.37 -12.98
N ILE A 310 -8.33 -7.45 -13.56
CA ILE A 310 -9.36 -6.43 -13.36
C ILE A 310 -9.89 -6.47 -11.92
N ASP A 311 -10.11 -7.66 -11.38
CA ASP A 311 -10.55 -7.87 -10.00
C ASP A 311 -9.51 -7.32 -8.99
N THR A 312 -8.23 -7.60 -9.20
CA THR A 312 -7.16 -7.05 -8.34
C THR A 312 -7.08 -5.52 -8.40
N PHE A 313 -7.37 -4.92 -9.56
CA PHE A 313 -7.39 -3.48 -9.71
C PHE A 313 -8.56 -2.84 -8.94
N ALA A 314 -9.73 -3.48 -8.97
CA ALA A 314 -10.89 -3.08 -8.17
C ALA A 314 -10.61 -3.18 -6.66
N ASP A 315 -9.96 -4.26 -6.22
CA ASP A 315 -9.53 -4.45 -4.83
C ASP A 315 -8.55 -3.37 -4.37
N LEU A 316 -7.50 -3.10 -5.16
CA LEU A 316 -6.50 -2.07 -4.83
C LEU A 316 -7.13 -0.68 -4.72
N ARG A 317 -8.08 -0.37 -5.61
CA ARG A 317 -8.84 0.88 -5.56
C ARG A 317 -9.69 0.98 -4.30
N SER A 318 -10.43 -0.09 -3.97
CA SER A 318 -11.30 -0.13 -2.80
C SER A 318 -10.51 -0.05 -1.49
N GLU A 319 -9.36 -0.72 -1.41
CA GLU A 319 -8.46 -0.63 -0.26
C GLU A 319 -7.88 0.77 -0.10
N LYS A 320 -7.44 1.41 -1.20
CA LYS A 320 -6.94 2.79 -1.17
C LYS A 320 -8.03 3.75 -0.70
N GLN A 321 -9.23 3.65 -1.24
CA GLN A 321 -10.37 4.48 -0.84
C GLN A 321 -10.72 4.27 0.64
N LYS A 322 -10.78 3.03 1.12
CA LYS A 322 -11.04 2.70 2.53
C LYS A 322 -9.96 3.29 3.46
N LYS A 323 -8.68 3.21 3.07
CA LYS A 323 -7.58 3.81 3.85
C LYS A 323 -7.71 5.33 3.92
N GLU A 324 -7.98 5.98 2.79
CA GLU A 324 -8.18 7.44 2.74
C GLU A 324 -9.40 7.88 3.55
N GLU A 325 -10.48 7.09 3.54
CA GLU A 325 -11.66 7.33 4.35
C GLU A 325 -11.32 7.24 5.85
N ILE A 326 -10.74 6.14 6.31
CA ILE A 326 -10.35 5.95 7.72
C ILE A 326 -9.41 7.07 8.18
N LEU A 327 -8.44 7.48 7.36
CA LEU A 327 -7.52 8.57 7.70
C LEU A 327 -8.22 9.95 7.85
N LYS A 328 -9.36 10.16 7.19
CA LYS A 328 -10.12 11.42 7.24
C LYS A 328 -11.22 11.40 8.31
N THR A 329 -11.82 10.24 8.55
CA THR A 329 -12.98 10.10 9.43
C THR A 329 -12.62 9.59 10.81
N THR A 330 -11.48 8.94 11.00
CA THR A 330 -11.11 8.33 12.28
C THR A 330 -9.86 8.97 12.86
N CYS A 331 -9.86 9.26 14.16
CA CYS A 331 -8.68 9.79 14.85
C CYS A 331 -7.61 8.68 15.03
N PHE A 332 -6.37 8.96 14.63
CA PHE A 332 -5.26 7.98 14.66
C PHE A 332 -4.94 7.44 16.06
N ILE A 333 -5.12 8.24 17.11
CA ILE A 333 -4.73 7.87 18.46
C ILE A 333 -5.85 7.13 19.17
N CYS A 334 -7.04 7.74 19.28
CA CYS A 334 -8.14 7.17 20.06
C CYS A 334 -9.06 6.24 19.26
N GLY A 335 -9.02 6.26 17.93
CA GLY A 335 -9.89 5.42 17.09
C GLY A 335 -11.35 5.88 17.02
N LEU A 336 -11.67 7.08 17.53
CA LEU A 336 -13.02 7.64 17.43
C LEU A 336 -13.29 8.17 16.02
N GLU A 337 -14.50 7.90 15.54
CA GLU A 337 -15.03 8.42 14.28
C GLU A 337 -15.44 9.90 14.43
N ARG A 338 -15.42 10.61 13.31
CA ARG A 338 -15.72 12.04 13.19
C ARG A 338 -17.14 12.36 13.66
N ASP A 339 -18.07 11.45 13.42
CA ASP A 339 -19.49 11.57 13.79
C ASP A 339 -19.70 11.83 15.29
N LYS A 340 -18.81 11.36 16.17
CA LYS A 340 -18.90 11.55 17.62
C LYS A 340 -18.64 12.98 18.07
N PHE A 341 -17.97 13.76 17.23
CA PHE A 341 -17.66 15.16 17.51
C PHE A 341 -18.67 16.11 16.86
N ASP A 342 -19.54 15.59 15.99
CA ASP A 342 -20.65 16.36 15.42
C ASP A 342 -21.62 16.73 16.56
N ASN A 343 -21.91 18.02 16.73
CA ASN A 343 -22.71 18.60 17.82
C ASN A 343 -22.04 18.68 19.21
N LYS A 344 -20.71 18.57 19.28
CA LYS A 344 -19.93 18.88 20.50
C LYS A 344 -19.22 20.23 20.38
N THR A 345 -18.72 20.73 21.51
CA THR A 345 -18.02 22.03 21.57
C THR A 345 -16.68 21.99 20.83
N VAL A 346 -16.04 20.82 20.79
CA VAL A 346 -14.75 20.59 20.12
C VAL A 346 -14.99 19.94 18.77
N SER A 347 -14.46 20.55 17.72
CA SER A 347 -14.50 19.98 16.35
C SER A 347 -13.49 18.85 16.18
N PHE A 348 -13.74 17.95 15.22
CA PHE A 348 -12.82 16.85 14.92
C PHE A 348 -11.42 17.36 14.49
N GLU A 349 -11.35 18.46 13.73
CA GLU A 349 -10.10 19.09 13.29
C GLU A 349 -9.29 19.65 14.46
N GLU A 350 -9.96 20.19 15.47
CA GLU A 350 -9.33 20.68 16.68
C GLU A 350 -8.84 19.52 17.56
N HIS A 351 -9.66 18.47 17.69
CA HIS A 351 -9.31 17.24 18.39
C HIS A 351 -8.01 16.61 17.84
N ILE A 352 -7.87 16.44 16.52
CA ILE A 352 -6.66 15.83 15.94
C ILE A 352 -5.43 16.74 15.97
N LYS A 353 -5.60 18.08 15.99
CA LYS A 353 -4.48 19.03 15.93
C LYS A 353 -3.94 19.40 17.30
N LEU A 354 -4.82 19.57 18.29
CA LEU A 354 -4.47 20.07 19.62
C LEU A 354 -4.47 18.95 20.66
N GLU A 355 -5.54 18.15 20.75
CA GLU A 355 -5.66 17.09 21.78
C GLU A 355 -4.83 15.85 21.39
N HIS A 356 -5.14 15.25 20.24
CA HIS A 356 -4.58 13.98 19.77
C HIS A 356 -3.65 14.15 18.57
N ASN A 357 -2.69 15.07 18.71
CA ASN A 357 -1.65 15.26 17.71
C ASN A 357 -0.61 14.13 17.76
N ILE A 358 -0.44 13.42 16.65
CA ILE A 358 0.49 12.27 16.51
C ILE A 358 1.92 12.64 16.92
N TRP A 359 2.38 13.85 16.58
CA TRP A 359 3.73 14.30 16.84
C TRP A 359 3.98 14.61 18.31
N ASN A 360 2.97 15.09 19.03
CA ASN A 360 3.09 15.39 20.47
C ASN A 360 3.38 14.11 21.28
N TYR A 361 2.76 12.98 20.92
CA TYR A 361 3.08 11.68 21.53
C TYR A 361 4.53 11.26 21.27
N LEU A 362 5.02 11.45 20.04
CA LEU A 362 6.43 11.15 19.71
C LEU A 362 7.39 12.05 20.50
N TYR A 363 7.11 13.35 20.60
CA TYR A 363 7.92 14.28 21.39
C TYR A 363 7.95 13.91 22.86
N PHE A 364 6.81 13.49 23.43
CA PHE A 364 6.74 13.04 24.82
C PHE A 364 7.56 11.78 25.07
N ILE A 365 7.50 10.78 24.18
CA ILE A 365 8.31 9.56 24.30
C ILE A 365 9.82 9.89 24.26
N VAL A 366 10.22 10.80 23.37
CA VAL A 366 11.62 11.25 23.28
C VAL A 366 12.03 12.00 24.55
N LEU A 367 11.18 12.87 25.08
CA LEU A 367 11.41 13.57 26.35
C LEU A 367 11.65 12.59 27.49
N VAL A 368 10.79 11.58 27.65
CA VAL A 368 10.91 10.56 28.72
C VAL A 368 12.22 9.78 28.59
N ARG A 369 12.67 9.47 27.37
CA ARG A 369 13.93 8.75 27.14
C ARG A 369 15.18 9.58 27.44
N GLU A 370 15.17 10.87 27.14
CA GLU A 370 16.33 11.76 27.32
C GLU A 370 16.42 12.39 28.71
N LYS A 371 15.27 12.60 29.38
CA LYS A 371 15.20 13.26 30.69
C LYS A 371 15.74 12.36 31.81
N ASN A 372 16.40 12.97 32.79
CA ASN A 372 16.89 12.25 33.97
C ASN A 372 15.75 11.62 34.78
N LYS A 373 15.95 10.37 35.22
CA LYS A 373 14.94 9.60 35.95
C LYS A 373 14.51 10.23 37.28
N THR A 374 15.39 11.01 37.91
CA THR A 374 15.11 11.72 39.17
C THR A 374 14.15 12.90 38.99
N ASP A 375 14.08 13.44 37.78
CA ASP A 375 13.33 14.66 37.47
C ASP A 375 11.96 14.32 36.86
N TYR A 376 11.62 13.02 36.80
CA TYR A 376 10.34 12.56 36.29
C TYR A 376 9.20 13.07 37.15
N THR A 377 8.16 13.59 36.50
CA THR A 377 6.86 13.80 37.15
C THR A 377 6.15 12.46 37.38
N GLY A 378 5.10 12.45 38.21
CA GLY A 378 4.32 11.22 38.47
C GLY A 378 3.86 10.52 37.19
N PRO A 379 3.17 11.23 36.26
CA PRO A 379 2.76 10.65 34.98
C PRO A 379 3.93 10.22 34.08
N GLU A 380 5.03 10.97 34.04
CA GLU A 380 6.23 10.59 33.26
C GLU A 380 6.83 9.27 33.77
N SER A 381 6.90 9.10 35.10
CA SER A 381 7.40 7.87 35.72
C SER A 381 6.51 6.67 35.42
N TYR A 382 5.19 6.86 35.46
CA TYR A 382 4.22 5.84 35.05
C TYR A 382 4.42 5.43 33.60
N VAL A 383 4.48 6.39 32.66
CA VAL A 383 4.67 6.07 31.23
C VAL A 383 6.05 5.43 30.98
N ALA A 384 7.11 5.88 31.68
CA ALA A 384 8.43 5.26 31.58
C ALA A 384 8.41 3.78 32.01
N HIS A 385 7.66 3.45 33.06
CA HIS A 385 7.44 2.06 33.49
C HIS A 385 6.69 1.25 32.43
N MET A 386 5.58 1.79 31.91
CA MET A 386 4.77 1.13 30.87
C MET A 386 5.57 0.87 29.59
N ILE A 387 6.42 1.82 29.17
CA ILE A 387 7.32 1.65 28.01
C ILE A 387 8.33 0.53 28.27
N LYS A 388 8.89 0.45 29.49
CA LYS A 388 9.84 -0.60 29.87
C LYS A 388 9.22 -1.99 29.83
N ASP A 389 7.95 -2.09 30.21
CA ASP A 389 7.17 -3.33 30.20
C ASP A 389 6.55 -3.65 28.83
N ASN A 390 6.76 -2.80 27.82
CA ASN A 390 6.11 -2.86 26.50
C ASN A 390 4.58 -2.86 26.57
N ASN A 391 3.99 -2.20 27.57
CA ASN A 391 2.55 -2.02 27.69
C ASN A 391 2.10 -0.70 27.02
N LEU A 392 1.13 -0.78 26.11
CA LEU A 392 0.56 0.34 25.34
C LEU A 392 -0.77 0.88 25.93
N ASP A 393 -1.22 0.38 27.08
CA ASP A 393 -2.50 0.75 27.69
C ASP A 393 -2.59 2.22 28.16
N TRP A 394 -1.47 2.93 28.20
CA TRP A 394 -1.45 4.37 28.52
C TRP A 394 -1.93 5.26 27.37
N PHE A 395 -2.07 4.73 26.15
CA PHE A 395 -2.72 5.44 25.05
C PHE A 395 -4.25 5.40 25.21
N PRO A 396 -4.97 6.50 24.93
CA PRO A 396 -6.42 6.50 25.01
C PRO A 396 -7.00 5.60 23.90
N ARG A 397 -7.92 4.69 24.27
CA ARG A 397 -8.63 3.81 23.33
C ARG A 397 -10.13 4.07 23.41
N MET A 398 -10.73 4.44 22.28
CA MET A 398 -12.17 4.73 22.14
C MET A 398 -12.70 5.78 23.11
N GLN A 399 -11.85 6.71 23.56
CA GLN A 399 -12.21 7.74 24.53
C GLN A 399 -11.46 9.05 24.26
N ALA A 400 -12.08 10.17 24.63
CA ALA A 400 -11.51 11.51 24.55
C ALA A 400 -12.11 12.40 25.64
N MET A 401 -11.30 13.25 26.26
CA MET A 401 -11.73 14.15 27.35
C MET A 401 -12.87 15.09 26.92
N SER A 402 -12.84 15.57 25.68
CA SER A 402 -13.86 16.44 25.08
C SER A 402 -15.22 15.76 24.86
N LEU A 403 -15.26 14.42 24.87
CA LEU A 403 -16.50 13.64 24.74
C LEU A 403 -17.05 13.14 26.07
N VAL A 404 -16.26 13.18 27.15
CA VAL A 404 -16.75 12.94 28.50
C VAL A 404 -17.67 14.11 28.83
N VAL A 405 -18.95 13.92 28.52
CA VAL A 405 -20.02 14.82 28.92
C VAL A 405 -19.87 15.00 30.42
N THR A 406 -19.68 16.24 30.86
CA THR A 406 -19.80 16.64 32.26
C THR A 406 -21.07 15.97 32.80
N ASP A 407 -20.96 15.15 33.85
CA ASP A 407 -22.04 14.43 34.52
C ASP A 407 -23.14 15.34 35.11
N GLY A 408 -23.39 16.53 34.56
CA GLY A 408 -24.41 17.47 34.99
C GLY A 408 -25.82 16.89 34.94
N ASP A 409 -26.12 15.96 34.02
CA ASP A 409 -27.41 15.24 34.00
C ASP A 409 -27.52 14.18 35.11
N GLY A 410 -26.38 13.57 35.48
CA GLY A 410 -26.28 12.64 36.61
C GLY A 410 -26.43 13.37 37.95
N GLU A 411 -25.67 14.45 38.13
CA GLU A 411 -25.71 15.30 39.32
C GLU A 411 -27.09 15.98 39.50
N GLN A 412 -27.75 16.41 38.41
CA GLN A 412 -29.12 16.92 38.49
C GLN A 412 -30.13 15.84 38.91
N ASN A 413 -29.99 14.61 38.40
CA ASN A 413 -30.84 13.50 38.82
C ASN A 413 -30.60 13.09 40.28
N GLU A 414 -29.35 13.10 40.74
CA GLU A 414 -29.00 12.85 42.15
C GLU A 414 -29.53 13.95 43.07
N MET A 415 -29.41 15.23 42.68
CA MET A 415 -30.03 16.36 43.38
C MET A 415 -31.54 16.19 43.50
N ARG A 416 -32.22 15.77 42.42
CA ARG A 416 -33.67 15.51 42.43
C ARG A 416 -34.02 14.36 43.38
N MET A 417 -33.26 13.26 43.35
CA MET A 417 -33.46 12.14 44.27
C MET A 417 -33.22 12.52 45.74
N LEU A 418 -32.22 13.36 46.03
CA LEU A 418 -31.95 13.86 47.37
C LEU A 418 -33.09 14.76 47.86
N GLN A 419 -33.65 15.59 46.98
CA GLN A 419 -34.79 16.44 47.30
C GLN A 419 -36.05 15.62 47.61
N ASP A 420 -36.32 14.55 46.86
CA ASP A 420 -37.43 13.62 47.14
C ASP A 420 -37.24 12.88 48.47
N LYS A 421 -36.01 12.43 48.77
CA LYS A 421 -35.68 11.81 50.08
C LYS A 421 -35.91 12.80 51.23
N LEU A 422 -35.48 14.06 51.09
CA LEU A 422 -35.69 15.09 52.10
C LEU A 422 -37.18 15.39 52.33
N ALA A 423 -37.98 15.44 51.26
CA ALA A 423 -39.43 15.62 51.38
C ALA A 423 -40.08 14.45 52.13
N SER A 424 -39.64 13.21 51.86
CA SER A 424 -40.16 12.02 52.54
C SER A 424 -39.79 11.99 54.03
N THR A 425 -38.55 12.33 54.39
CA THR A 425 -38.13 12.39 55.79
C THR A 425 -38.82 13.51 56.55
N MET A 426 -39.02 14.68 55.93
CA MET A 426 -39.78 15.78 56.51
C MET A 426 -41.24 15.39 56.79
N LYS A 427 -41.86 14.60 55.90
CA LYS A 427 -43.21 14.05 56.09
C LYS A 427 -43.27 13.06 57.26
N VAL A 428 -42.25 12.20 57.40
CA VAL A 428 -42.17 11.27 58.54
C VAL A 428 -41.97 12.03 59.85
N VAL A 429 -41.09 13.03 59.88
CA VAL A 429 -40.83 13.86 61.08
C VAL A 429 -42.09 14.60 61.52
N THR A 430 -42.83 15.20 60.58
CA THR A 430 -44.09 15.87 60.90
C THR A 430 -45.14 14.91 61.43
N THR A 431 -45.29 13.73 60.83
CA THR A 431 -46.21 12.68 61.31
C THR A 431 -45.85 12.16 62.71
N LEU A 432 -44.56 11.95 62.97
CA LEU A 432 -44.07 11.52 64.28
C LEU A 432 -44.32 12.61 65.33
N THR A 433 -44.09 13.88 64.96
CA THR A 433 -44.32 15.02 65.85
C THR A 433 -45.80 15.10 66.25
N THR A 434 -46.73 14.91 65.28
CA THR A 434 -48.18 14.89 65.57
C THR A 434 -48.58 13.72 66.46
N GLN A 435 -48.03 12.53 66.23
CA GLN A 435 -48.29 11.37 67.10
C GLN A 435 -47.76 11.59 68.53
N LEU A 436 -46.62 12.27 68.67
CA LEU A 436 -46.02 12.55 69.97
C LEU A 436 -46.82 13.61 70.73
N THR A 437 -47.39 14.60 70.05
CA THR A 437 -48.32 15.56 70.66
C THR A 437 -49.63 14.90 71.09
N GLU A 438 -50.18 14.00 70.26
CA GLU A 438 -51.41 13.28 70.58
C GLU A 438 -51.22 12.31 71.76
N LEU A 439 -50.08 11.59 71.79
CA LEU A 439 -49.73 10.73 72.92
C LEU A 439 -49.53 11.53 74.22
N LYS A 440 -48.94 12.73 74.13
CA LYS A 440 -48.80 13.64 75.27
C LYS A 440 -50.19 14.06 75.78
N GLU A 441 -51.11 14.43 74.90
CA GLU A 441 -52.48 14.77 75.28
C GLU A 441 -53.18 13.59 75.96
N GLN A 442 -53.13 12.40 75.36
CA GLN A 442 -53.69 11.18 75.94
C GLN A 442 -53.12 10.88 77.33
N MET A 443 -51.80 11.00 77.52
CA MET A 443 -51.14 10.81 78.82
C MET A 443 -51.60 11.85 79.86
N THR A 444 -51.78 13.11 79.47
CA THR A 444 -52.31 14.13 80.38
C THR A 444 -53.78 13.88 80.74
N GLU A 445 -54.58 13.39 79.79
CA GLU A 445 -55.98 13.05 80.02
C GLU A 445 -56.12 11.81 80.90
N GLN A 446 -55.27 10.79 80.69
CA GLN A 446 -55.19 9.60 81.53
C GLN A 446 -54.76 9.96 82.96
N ARG A 447 -53.83 10.92 83.12
CA ARG A 447 -53.46 11.47 84.43
C ARG A 447 -54.63 12.19 85.10
N LYS A 448 -55.41 13.00 84.36
CA LYS A 448 -56.64 13.63 84.87
C LYS A 448 -57.70 12.59 85.28
N ARG A 449 -57.88 11.51 84.50
CA ARG A 449 -58.77 10.39 84.84
C ARG A 449 -58.32 9.66 86.11
N ARG A 450 -57.02 9.39 86.27
CA ARG A 450 -56.48 8.80 87.51
C ARG A 450 -56.68 9.68 88.72
N GLN A 451 -56.52 11.00 88.59
CA GLN A 451 -56.84 11.94 89.68
C GLN A 451 -58.32 11.95 90.05
N ARG A 452 -59.23 11.77 89.08
CA ARG A 452 -60.67 11.60 89.36
C ARG A 452 -60.98 10.29 90.09
N MET A 453 -60.32 9.18 89.73
CA MET A 453 -60.52 7.90 90.43
C MET A 453 -59.92 7.89 91.85
N GLY A 454 -58.79 8.57 92.06
CA GLY A 454 -58.24 8.76 93.40
C GLY A 454 -59.14 9.55 94.36
N PHE A 455 -60.16 10.26 93.85
CA PHE A 455 -61.19 10.91 94.67
C PHE A 455 -62.35 9.96 95.04
N VAL A 456 -62.51 8.85 94.32
CA VAL A 456 -63.55 7.84 94.56
C VAL A 456 -63.06 6.76 95.53
N ASP A 457 -61.77 6.43 95.53
CA ASP A 457 -61.16 5.42 96.42
C ASP A 457 -60.89 5.89 97.86
N VAL A 458 -61.11 7.16 98.20
CA VAL A 458 -61.00 7.66 99.59
C VAL A 458 -62.27 7.37 100.41
N GLN A 459 -63.36 6.90 99.78
CA GLN A 459 -64.64 6.67 100.45
C GLN A 459 -65.09 5.19 100.53
N ALA A 460 -64.27 4.23 100.09
CA ALA A 460 -64.56 2.81 100.22
C ALA A 460 -63.39 2.07 100.91
N GLY A 461 -63.72 1.40 102.03
CA GLY A 461 -62.82 0.82 103.03
C GLY A 461 -61.69 -0.09 102.51
N ALA A 462 -60.54 -0.14 103.20
CA ALA A 462 -60.36 -0.81 104.48
C ALA A 462 -60.65 -2.31 104.41
N SER A 463 -59.65 -3.11 104.04
CA SER A 463 -59.28 -4.40 104.70
C SER A 463 -58.29 -5.21 103.87
N GLY A 464 -57.40 -5.93 104.56
CA GLY A 464 -56.95 -7.25 104.11
C GLY A 464 -55.57 -7.33 103.47
N ALA A 465 -54.65 -7.98 104.18
CA ALA A 465 -53.25 -8.15 103.84
C ALA A 465 -52.93 -9.51 103.16
N LEU A 466 -51.90 -9.50 102.28
CA LEU A 466 -50.81 -10.51 102.09
C LEU A 466 -51.16 -11.96 101.58
N PRO A 467 -50.18 -12.80 101.14
CA PRO A 467 -49.56 -12.94 99.80
C PRO A 467 -49.67 -14.40 99.24
N PRO A 468 -48.98 -14.83 98.15
CA PRO A 468 -47.59 -15.39 98.20
C PRO A 468 -46.74 -15.08 96.92
N SER A 469 -45.40 -14.97 96.97
CA SER A 469 -44.30 -15.98 96.96
C SER A 469 -43.94 -16.61 95.60
N ALA A 470 -42.65 -16.96 95.47
CA ALA A 470 -41.80 -16.92 94.29
C ALA A 470 -41.75 -18.18 93.39
N ALA A 471 -41.40 -17.96 92.11
CA ALA A 471 -40.64 -18.83 91.20
C ALA A 471 -40.25 -17.97 89.97
N GLY A 472 -39.02 -17.90 89.44
CA GLY A 472 -37.95 -18.89 89.38
C GLY A 472 -38.00 -19.63 88.05
N GLY A 473 -37.33 -19.15 87.00
CA GLY A 473 -37.25 -19.86 85.71
C GLY A 473 -36.47 -19.11 84.63
N ASN A 474 -35.30 -19.66 84.28
CA ASN A 474 -34.38 -19.22 83.25
C ASN A 474 -34.33 -20.32 82.17
N HIS A 475 -34.42 -20.02 80.85
CA HIS A 475 -33.73 -20.75 79.77
C HIS A 475 -33.98 -20.20 78.34
N GLN A 476 -32.87 -19.82 77.71
CA GLN A 476 -32.37 -20.06 76.33
C GLN A 476 -33.28 -20.26 75.09
N ILE A 477 -32.96 -19.47 74.06
CA ILE A 477 -32.55 -19.80 72.67
C ILE A 477 -33.35 -20.86 71.90
N TYR A 478 -33.91 -20.48 70.74
CA TYR A 478 -33.66 -21.14 69.45
C TYR A 478 -33.84 -20.16 68.28
N LYS A 479 -32.94 -20.26 67.30
CA LYS A 479 -32.87 -19.58 65.99
C LYS A 479 -33.34 -20.58 64.90
N PRO A 480 -33.65 -20.19 63.64
CA PRO A 480 -32.75 -19.48 62.72
C PRO A 480 -33.11 -18.02 62.44
#